data_AF-A0A9E2P189-F1
#
_entry.id   AF-A0A9E2P189-F1
#
_cell.length_a   1.000
_cell.length_b   1.000
_cell.length_c   1.000
_cell.angle_alpha   90.00
_cell.angle_beta   90.00
_cell.angle_gamma   90.00
#
_symmetry.space_group_name_H-M   'P 1'
#
loop_
_entity.id
_entity.type
_entity.pdbx_description
1 polymer ?
#
loop_
_entity_poly.entity_id
_entity_poly.type
_entity_poly.pdbx_seq_one_letter_code
_entity_poly.pdbx_strand_id
1 'polypeptide(L)'
;MNRLEFEELELQMQQSGLPLKSYLQQIGISYSTYHYWRRKCSVDGNNVKQELAPISFKQPPMETVLGEQVSQGVVLLFPNGLRAHFGNGSEKLLMGLLTRSLQGSHV
;
A
#
# COMPACT_ATOMS: atom_id res chain seq x y z
N MET A 1 17.31 6.16 20.96
CA MET A 1 16.47 5.72 19.83
C MET A 1 15.08 6.29 20.00
N ASN A 2 14.67 7.14 19.08
CA ASN A 2 13.32 7.66 18.91
C ASN A 2 12.70 7.09 17.61
N ARG A 3 11.46 7.47 17.28
CA ARG A 3 10.77 6.93 16.08
C ARG A 3 11.46 7.31 14.76
N LEU A 4 11.90 8.56 14.61
CA LEU A 4 12.58 9.04 13.40
C LEU A 4 13.94 8.35 13.23
N GLU A 5 14.69 8.20 14.33
CA GLU A 5 15.95 7.46 14.35
C GLU A 5 15.76 5.99 13.94
N PHE A 6 14.62 5.37 14.27
CA PHE A 6 14.31 4.00 13.85
C PHE A 6 13.92 3.91 12.36
N GLU A 7 13.14 4.86 11.85
CA GLU A 7 12.76 4.91 10.43
C GLU A 7 13.99 5.13 9.53
N GLU A 8 14.91 6.02 9.93
CA GLU A 8 16.18 6.23 9.25
C GLU A 8 17.08 4.98 9.30
N LEU A 9 17.12 4.31 10.45
CA LEU A 9 17.83 3.04 10.60
C LEU A 9 17.27 1.95 9.68
N GLU A 10 15.95 1.82 9.55
CA GLU A 10 15.32 0.85 8.63
C GLU A 10 15.69 1.15 7.17
N LEU A 11 15.67 2.43 6.77
CA LEU A 11 16.06 2.85 5.42
C LEU A 11 17.52 2.51 5.13
N GLN A 12 18.42 2.84 6.06
CA GLN A 12 19.85 2.52 5.93
C GLN A 12 20.09 1.00 5.92
N MET A 13 19.36 0.23 6.73
CA MET A 13 19.43 -1.24 6.72
C MET A 13 19.06 -1.80 5.34
N GLN A 14 17.97 -1.32 4.74
CA GLN A 14 17.53 -1.76 3.41
C GLN A 14 18.54 -1.42 2.30
N GLN A 15 19.14 -0.23 2.38
CA GLN A 15 20.16 0.22 1.43
C GLN A 15 21.50 -0.50 1.60
N SER A 16 21.83 -0.93 2.82
CA SER A 16 23.10 -1.59 3.12
C SER A 16 23.27 -2.95 2.42
N GLY A 17 22.16 -3.63 2.10
CA GLY A 17 22.18 -4.99 1.56
C GLY A 17 22.74 -6.05 2.52
N LEU A 18 23.00 -5.69 3.78
CA LEU A 18 23.56 -6.57 4.79
C LEU A 18 22.47 -7.36 5.52
N PRO A 19 22.80 -8.57 6.03
CA PRO A 19 21.92 -9.25 6.97
C PRO A 19 21.68 -8.37 8.22
N LEU A 20 20.43 -8.27 8.65
CA LEU A 20 20.00 -7.45 9.80
C LEU A 20 20.94 -7.56 11.01
N LYS A 21 21.31 -8.79 11.39
CA LYS A 21 22.15 -9.03 12.57
C LYS A 21 23.55 -8.43 12.42
N SER A 22 24.15 -8.51 11.23
CA SER A 22 25.46 -7.92 10.93
C SER A 22 25.39 -6.39 10.94
N TYR A 23 24.33 -5.82 10.34
CA TYR A 23 24.11 -4.37 10.33
C TYR A 23 23.91 -3.82 11.76
N LEU A 24 23.05 -4.46 12.56
CA LEU A 24 22.81 -4.07 13.96
C LEU A 24 24.10 -4.14 14.81
N GLN A 25 24.93 -5.17 14.58
CA GLN A 25 26.21 -5.31 15.25
C GLN A 25 27.19 -4.19 14.86
N GLN A 26 27.22 -3.78 13.58
CA GLN A 26 28.10 -2.70 13.11
C GLN A 26 27.74 -1.35 13.74
N ILE A 27 26.45 -1.05 13.88
CA ILE A 27 25.96 0.21 14.46
C ILE A 27 25.84 0.16 15.99
N GLY A 28 26.19 -0.97 16.61
CA GLY A 28 26.18 -1.14 18.07
C GLY A 28 24.78 -1.21 18.68
N ILE A 29 23.74 -1.53 17.90
CA ILE A 29 22.36 -1.63 18.39
C ILE A 29 22.02 -3.08 18.71
N SER A 30 21.48 -3.29 19.91
CA SER A 30 21.08 -4.64 20.32
C SER A 30 19.87 -5.14 19.53
N TYR A 31 19.81 -6.45 19.31
CA TYR A 31 18.71 -7.09 18.59
C TYR A 31 17.35 -6.84 19.25
N SER A 32 17.29 -6.86 20.58
CA SER A 32 16.05 -6.60 21.34
C SER A 32 15.58 -5.15 21.20
N THR A 33 16.52 -4.19 21.17
CA THR A 33 16.20 -2.77 20.92
C THR A 33 15.55 -2.60 19.54
N TYR A 34 16.13 -3.18 18.48
CA TYR A 34 15.55 -3.11 17.15
C TYR A 34 14.14 -3.70 17.09
N HIS A 35 13.93 -4.91 17.65
CA HIS A 35 12.61 -5.57 17.62
C HIS A 35 11.56 -4.88 18.48
N TYR A 36 11.95 -4.27 19.60
CA TYR A 36 11.06 -3.43 20.39
C TYR A 36 10.53 -2.27 19.55
N TRP A 37 11.41 -1.53 18.87
CA TRP A 37 11.02 -0.40 18.03
C TRP A 37 10.22 -0.83 16.81
N ARG A 38 10.58 -1.94 16.18
CA ARG A 38 9.80 -2.55 15.08
C ARG A 38 8.36 -2.80 15.51
N ARG A 39 8.16 -3.46 16.66
CA ARG A 39 6.82 -3.71 17.21
C ARG A 39 6.09 -2.42 17.58
N LYS A 40 6.80 -1.47 18.20
CA LYS A 40 6.23 -0.17 18.59
C LYS A 40 5.74 0.63 17.39
N CYS A 41 6.53 0.69 16.32
CA CYS A 41 6.15 1.36 15.07
C CYS A 41 5.06 0.61 14.30
N SER A 42 5.00 -0.73 14.37
CA SER A 42 3.88 -1.49 13.81
C SER A 42 2.55 -1.18 14.52
N VAL A 43 2.54 -1.07 15.86
CA VAL A 43 1.30 -0.80 16.62
C VAL A 43 0.77 0.62 16.38
N ASP A 44 1.67 1.62 16.27
CA ASP A 44 1.27 2.98 15.86
C ASP A 44 0.87 3.06 14.37
N GLY A 45 1.39 2.16 13.53
CA GLY A 45 1.07 2.03 12.11
C GLY A 45 -0.36 1.54 11.83
N ASN A 46 -1.06 0.98 12.83
CA ASN A 46 -2.46 0.58 12.69
C ASN A 46 -3.41 1.77 12.49
N ASN A 47 -2.96 2.99 12.84
CA ASN A 47 -3.68 4.25 12.58
C ASN A 47 -3.15 5.03 11.37
N VAL A 48 -1.97 4.67 10.84
CA VAL A 48 -1.40 5.34 9.66
C VAL A 48 -1.71 4.49 8.46
N LYS A 49 -2.79 4.86 7.77
CA LYS A 49 -3.09 4.63 6.36
C LYS A 49 -2.38 3.41 5.78
N GLN A 50 -3.10 2.30 5.60
CA GLN A 50 -2.76 1.30 4.58
C GLN A 50 -2.30 2.07 3.35
N GLU A 51 -0.99 2.09 3.11
CA GLU A 51 -0.41 2.80 1.98
C GLU A 51 -1.05 2.16 0.76
N LEU A 52 -1.90 2.94 0.08
CA LEU A 52 -2.59 2.47 -1.11
C LEU A 52 -1.48 2.02 -2.06
N ALA A 53 -1.54 0.75 -2.48
CA ALA A 53 -0.54 0.19 -3.37
C ALA A 53 -0.30 1.17 -4.53
N PRO A 54 0.96 1.48 -4.88
CA PRO A 54 1.26 2.45 -5.92
C PRO A 54 0.50 2.10 -7.19
N ILE A 55 -0.27 3.06 -7.71
CA ILE A 55 -1.06 2.88 -8.92
C ILE A 55 -0.07 2.70 -10.08
N SER A 56 0.06 1.48 -10.57
CA SER A 56 0.83 1.20 -11.78
C SER A 56 -0.02 1.52 -13.00
N PHE A 57 0.33 2.60 -13.69
CA PHE A 57 -0.23 2.92 -14.99
C PHE A 57 0.36 1.96 -16.02
N LYS A 58 -0.35 0.88 -16.32
CA LYS A 58 -0.02 0.09 -17.52
C LYS A 58 -0.28 0.98 -18.73
N GLN A 59 0.71 1.11 -19.62
CA GLN A 59 0.50 1.77 -20.91
C GLN A 59 -0.74 1.15 -21.57
N PRO A 60 -1.62 1.95 -22.20
CA PRO A 60 -2.79 1.42 -22.87
C PRO A 60 -2.29 0.37 -23.88
N PRO A 61 -2.80 -0.87 -23.83
CA PRO A 61 -2.55 -1.82 -24.89
C PRO A 61 -2.98 -1.15 -26.18
N MET A 62 -2.03 -0.94 -27.08
CA MET A 62 -2.28 -0.57 -28.46
C MET A 62 -3.41 -1.48 -28.95
N GLU A 63 -4.49 -0.86 -29.44
CA GLU A 63 -5.75 -1.48 -29.85
C GLU A 63 -5.52 -2.86 -30.46
N THR A 64 -5.58 -3.89 -29.62
CA THR A 64 -5.51 -5.28 -30.04
C THR A 64 -6.92 -5.80 -29.89
N VAL A 65 -7.66 -5.65 -30.98
CA VAL A 65 -8.85 -6.43 -31.27
C VAL A 65 -8.42 -7.90 -31.29
N LEU A 66 -8.44 -8.57 -30.14
CA LEU A 66 -8.55 -10.03 -30.11
C LEU A 66 -8.95 -10.53 -28.73
N GLY A 67 -10.14 -11.14 -28.65
CA GLY A 67 -10.48 -12.09 -27.59
C GLY A 67 -11.20 -11.48 -26.40
N GLU A 68 -12.49 -11.27 -26.60
CA GLU A 68 -13.56 -11.39 -25.61
C GLU A 68 -13.19 -12.27 -24.39
N GLN A 69 -12.58 -11.66 -23.38
CA GLN A 69 -12.82 -12.01 -22.00
C GLN A 69 -13.46 -10.77 -21.38
N VAL A 70 -14.77 -10.62 -21.66
CA VAL A 70 -15.65 -9.76 -20.87
C VAL A 70 -15.58 -10.33 -19.46
N SER A 71 -14.60 -9.87 -18.69
CA SER A 71 -14.53 -10.13 -17.26
C SER A 71 -15.78 -9.47 -16.70
N GLN A 72 -16.86 -10.24 -16.56
CA GLN A 72 -18.14 -9.77 -16.05
C GLN A 72 -17.86 -9.08 -14.72
N GLY A 73 -18.15 -7.78 -14.66
CA GLY A 73 -17.68 -6.91 -13.60
C GLY A 73 -18.13 -5.47 -13.83
N VAL A 74 -17.89 -4.60 -12.85
CA VAL A 74 -18.26 -3.19 -12.91
C VAL A 74 -17.01 -2.34 -13.12
N VAL A 75 -17.07 -1.36 -14.01
CA VAL A 75 -15.97 -0.41 -14.25
C VAL A 75 -16.40 0.99 -13.83
N LEU A 76 -15.63 1.62 -12.95
CA LEU A 76 -15.76 3.05 -12.63
C LEU A 76 -14.81 3.86 -13.52
N LEU A 77 -15.37 4.86 -14.21
CA LEU A 77 -14.62 5.85 -14.98
C LEU A 77 -14.63 7.18 -14.22
N PHE A 78 -13.44 7.69 -13.90
CA PHE A 78 -13.29 8.98 -13.24
C PHE A 78 -13.09 10.10 -14.27
N PRO A 79 -13.48 11.36 -13.97
CA PRO A 79 -13.32 12.49 -14.88
C PRO A 79 -11.87 12.77 -15.31
N ASN A 80 -10.90 12.34 -14.52
CA ASN A 80 -9.46 12.44 -14.82
C ASN A 80 -8.95 11.31 -15.75
N GLY A 81 -9.84 10.48 -16.28
CA GLY A 81 -9.50 9.37 -17.19
C GLY A 81 -9.06 8.08 -16.50
N LEU A 82 -9.01 8.04 -15.15
CA LEU A 82 -8.74 6.80 -14.43
C LEU A 82 -9.89 5.81 -14.60
N ARG A 83 -9.55 4.52 -14.70
CA ARG A 83 -10.50 3.40 -14.76
C ARG A 83 -10.19 2.42 -13.65
N ALA A 84 -11.21 2.08 -12.86
CA ALA A 84 -11.12 1.04 -11.83
C ALA A 84 -12.06 -0.11 -12.22
N HIS A 85 -11.51 -1.32 -12.32
CA HIS A 85 -12.27 -2.52 -12.66
C HIS A 85 -12.54 -3.37 -11.40
N PHE A 86 -13.81 -3.71 -11.19
CA PHE A 86 -14.33 -4.53 -10.11
C PHE A 86 -14.80 -5.86 -10.71
N GLY A 87 -14.12 -6.96 -10.41
CA GLY A 87 -14.46 -8.29 -10.94
C GLY A 87 -15.80 -8.83 -10.41
N ASN A 88 -16.28 -9.91 -11.02
CA ASN A 88 -17.55 -10.56 -10.66
C ASN A 88 -17.64 -10.86 -9.14
N GLY A 89 -18.77 -10.54 -8.51
CA GLY A 89 -18.99 -10.79 -7.07
C GLY A 89 -18.49 -9.70 -6.13
N SER A 90 -17.92 -8.61 -6.65
CA SER A 90 -17.45 -7.46 -5.86
C SER A 90 -18.46 -6.31 -5.74
N GLU A 91 -19.71 -6.51 -6.19
CA GLU A 91 -20.75 -5.49 -6.25
C GLU A 91 -21.08 -4.95 -4.85
N LYS A 92 -21.16 -5.83 -3.84
CA LYS A 92 -21.41 -5.41 -2.45
C LYS A 92 -20.30 -4.53 -1.90
N LEU A 93 -19.05 -4.83 -2.24
CA LEU A 93 -17.89 -4.03 -1.84
C LEU A 93 -17.89 -2.68 -2.56
N LEU A 94 -18.14 -2.68 -3.87
CA LEU A 94 -18.28 -1.46 -4.66
C LEU A 94 -19.39 -0.56 -4.10
N MET A 95 -20.57 -1.09 -3.87
CA MET A 95 -21.69 -0.34 -3.30
C MET A 95 -21.37 0.20 -1.91
N GLY A 96 -20.73 -0.61 -1.05
CA GLY A 96 -20.29 -0.16 0.27
C GLY A 96 -19.28 1.01 0.21
N LEU A 97 -18.34 0.97 -0.74
CA LEU A 97 -17.38 2.05 -0.96
C LEU A 97 -18.08 3.34 -1.43
N LEU A 98 -19.00 3.23 -2.41
CA LEU A 98 -19.74 4.38 -2.93
C LEU A 98 -20.61 5.02 -1.84
N THR A 99 -21.35 4.21 -1.07
CA THR A 99 -22.18 4.71 0.03
C THR A 99 -21.36 5.42 1.10
N ARG A 100 -20.21 4.85 1.50
CA ARG A 100 -19.32 5.51 2.47
C ARG A 100 -18.73 6.81 1.94
N SER A 101 -18.37 6.85 0.65
CA SER A 101 -17.87 8.06 0.00
C SER A 101 -18.90 9.20 0.02
N LEU A 102 -20.19 8.89 -0.06
CA LEU A 102 -21.28 9.87 -0.03
C LEU A 102 -21.67 10.29 1.40
N GLN A 103 -21.40 9.46 2.41
CA GLN A 103 -21.68 9.77 3.82
C GLN A 103 -20.68 10.77 4.43
N GLY A 104 -19.45 10.85 3.89
CA GLY A 104 -18.43 11.80 4.35
C GLY A 104 -18.63 13.24 3.88
N SER A 105 -19.54 13.48 2.93
CA SER A 105 -19.94 14.83 2.49
C SER A 105 -21.01 15.41 3.40
N HIS A 106 -20.60 15.76 4.63
CA HIS A 106 -21.32 16.77 5.40
C HIS A 106 -20.87 18.13 4.87
N VAL A 107 -21.73 18.76 4.07
CA VAL A 107 -21.63 20.19 3.72
C VAL A 107 -21.89 21.00 4.99
#